data_AF-A0A4Q1ANX8-F1
#
_entry.id   AF-A0A4Q1ANX8-F1
#
_cell.length_a   1.000
_cell.length_b   1.000
_cell.length_c   1.000
_cell.angle_alpha   90.00
_cell.angle_beta   90.00
_cell.angle_gamma   90.00
#
_symmetry.space_group_name_H-M   'P 1'
#
loop_
_entity.id
_entity.type
_entity.pdbx_description
1 polymer ?
#
loop_
_entity_poly.entity_id
_entity_poly.type
_entity_poly.pdbx_seq_one_letter_code
_entity_poly.pdbx_strand_id
1 'polypeptide(L)'
;MKNEKTLFYNLNLLYFEYDAFQNKFIRDKSVSKNIFFKEFIRLTFELSKNRIKFIVDENSDIVIAPRDTFLSHLNQRIKNFIFDLRSKRKNIYILSNKHIKYAKNIPVIKTKLIVEELDLSNYNALIFTSPRGIKHLDSINKQWKKIPSYAISTETAKEIKNLGGKLAFIGKEKNSYGFAMEIKNELIGKNAAYIGAKEVLCNLENFINCKYIPIYETLSESLKGEINLPDNSIIIFSSPSTIKYFFKNIQWKNSFKAISIGSTTAKYFPQKIKPIVADNTTLQSCVLKALSL
;
A
#
# COMPACT_ATOMS: atom_id res chain seq x y z
N MET A 1 -5.89 25.69 -5.67
CA MET A 1 -6.47 24.52 -4.98
C MET A 1 -7.10 23.45 -5.88
N LYS A 2 -8.15 23.69 -6.69
CA LYS A 2 -8.74 22.63 -7.55
C LYS A 2 -7.75 22.08 -8.61
N ASN A 3 -6.93 22.94 -9.23
CA ASN A 3 -5.90 22.51 -10.19
C ASN A 3 -4.71 21.77 -9.58
N GLU A 4 -4.32 22.09 -8.34
CA GLU A 4 -3.15 21.47 -7.68
C GLU A 4 -3.43 20.03 -7.25
N LYS A 5 -4.65 19.74 -6.76
CA LYS A 5 -5.03 18.36 -6.41
C LYS A 5 -5.03 17.43 -7.63
N THR A 6 -5.49 17.93 -8.78
CA THR A 6 -5.44 17.18 -10.04
C THR A 6 -4.00 16.94 -10.49
N LEU A 7 -3.13 17.95 -10.38
CA LEU A 7 -1.71 17.80 -10.65
C LEU A 7 -1.10 16.69 -9.78
N PHE A 8 -1.30 16.73 -8.47
CA PHE A 8 -0.70 15.77 -7.53
C PHE A 8 -1.15 14.34 -7.79
N TYR A 9 -2.42 14.13 -8.16
CA TYR A 9 -2.93 12.83 -8.54
C TYR A 9 -2.27 12.29 -9.82
N ASN A 10 -2.03 13.16 -10.80
CA ASN A 10 -1.46 12.79 -12.10
C ASN A 10 0.04 12.45 -12.05
N LEU A 11 0.74 12.80 -10.98
CA LEU A 11 2.18 12.55 -10.86
C LEU A 11 2.53 11.06 -10.72
N ASN A 12 1.56 10.16 -10.49
CA ASN A 12 1.78 8.70 -10.37
C ASN A 12 2.99 8.35 -9.51
N LEU A 13 3.08 9.00 -8.34
CA LEU A 13 4.19 8.84 -7.43
C LEU A 13 4.09 7.48 -6.74
N LEU A 14 5.19 6.73 -6.75
CA LEU A 14 5.32 5.48 -6.02
C LEU A 14 5.66 5.80 -4.56
N TYR A 15 6.76 6.48 -4.31
CA TYR A 15 7.41 6.66 -3.00
C TYR A 15 7.04 7.95 -2.27
N PHE A 16 6.12 8.75 -2.82
CA PHE A 16 5.58 9.94 -2.17
C PHE A 16 4.06 9.90 -2.13
N GLU A 17 3.47 10.23 -0.99
CA GLU A 17 2.02 10.38 -0.84
C GLU A 17 1.70 11.79 -0.33
N TYR A 18 0.71 12.43 -0.93
CA TYR A 18 0.31 13.78 -0.55
C TYR A 18 -0.59 13.77 0.68
N ASP A 19 -0.12 14.37 1.76
CA ASP A 19 -0.87 14.68 2.97
C ASP A 19 -1.48 16.07 2.86
N ALA A 20 -2.79 16.12 2.62
CA ALA A 20 -3.54 17.36 2.51
C ALA A 20 -3.67 18.12 3.85
N PHE A 21 -3.53 17.46 5.01
CA PHE A 21 -3.62 18.12 6.32
C PHE A 21 -2.36 18.92 6.64
N GLN A 22 -1.21 18.33 6.34
CA GLN A 22 0.10 18.96 6.54
C GLN A 22 0.59 19.70 5.28
N ASN A 23 -0.19 19.66 4.19
CA ASN A 23 0.12 20.26 2.88
C ASN A 23 1.50 19.82 2.37
N LYS A 24 1.80 18.52 2.44
CA LYS A 24 3.14 18.00 2.14
C LYS A 24 3.10 16.65 1.44
N PHE A 25 4.10 16.36 0.62
CA PHE A 25 4.39 15.02 0.15
C PHE A 25 5.25 14.29 1.19
N ILE A 26 4.69 13.23 1.77
CA ILE A 26 5.35 12.36 2.73
C ILE A 26 6.11 11.29 1.97
N ARG A 27 7.40 11.14 2.28
CA ARG A 27 8.24 10.10 1.73
C ARG A 27 7.95 8.75 2.36
N ASP A 28 7.94 7.70 1.54
CA ASP A 28 7.95 6.31 1.99
C ASP A 28 9.29 5.98 2.66
N LYS A 29 9.31 6.01 4.00
CA LYS A 29 10.51 5.79 4.81
C LYS A 29 11.04 4.36 4.76
N SER A 30 10.28 3.41 4.22
CA SER A 30 10.70 2.00 4.12
C SER A 30 11.72 1.75 3.00
N VAL A 31 12.03 2.78 2.20
CA VAL A 31 12.82 2.65 0.97
C VAL A 31 14.13 3.46 1.06
N SER A 32 15.22 2.90 0.52
CA SER A 32 16.55 3.52 0.56
C SER A 32 16.61 4.83 -0.25
N LYS A 33 17.53 5.72 0.11
CA LYS A 33 17.66 7.04 -0.52
C LYS A 33 17.79 6.98 -2.04
N ASN A 34 18.59 6.04 -2.53
CA ASN A 34 18.88 5.90 -3.96
C ASN A 34 17.63 5.50 -4.78
N ILE A 35 16.70 4.74 -4.18
CA ILE A 35 15.52 4.25 -4.90
C ILE A 35 14.50 5.37 -5.13
N PHE A 36 14.25 6.23 -4.13
CA PHE A 36 13.26 7.30 -4.27
C PHE A 36 13.81 8.56 -4.96
N PHE A 37 15.14 8.74 -5.03
CA PHE A 37 15.78 9.97 -5.51
C PHE A 37 15.34 10.40 -6.92
N LYS A 38 15.17 9.44 -7.84
CA LYS A 38 14.67 9.71 -9.21
C LYS A 38 13.27 10.33 -9.18
N GLU A 39 12.41 9.83 -8.32
CA GLU A 39 11.05 10.33 -8.19
C GLU A 39 11.00 11.65 -7.41
N PHE A 40 11.89 11.84 -6.44
CA PHE A 40 12.08 13.14 -5.78
C PHE A 40 12.44 14.23 -6.79
N ILE A 41 13.37 13.96 -7.72
CA ILE A 41 13.71 14.90 -8.80
C ILE A 41 12.48 15.17 -9.67
N ARG A 42 11.75 14.12 -10.09
CA ARG A 42 10.53 14.30 -10.91
C ARG A 42 9.49 15.15 -10.21
N LEU A 43 9.23 14.89 -8.93
CA LEU A 43 8.26 15.62 -8.13
C LEU A 43 8.66 17.09 -7.98
N THR A 44 9.89 17.36 -7.56
CA THR A 44 10.39 18.74 -7.39
C THR A 44 10.45 19.51 -8.71
N PHE A 45 10.78 18.85 -9.81
CA PHE A 45 10.70 19.42 -11.16
C PHE A 45 9.27 19.82 -11.55
N GLU A 46 8.30 18.93 -11.37
CA GLU A 46 6.90 19.21 -11.72
C GLU A 46 6.29 20.31 -10.83
N LEU A 47 6.64 20.36 -9.54
CA LEU A 47 6.24 21.46 -8.66
C LEU A 47 6.81 22.80 -9.16
N SER A 48 8.11 22.83 -9.50
CA SER A 48 8.80 24.02 -10.01
C SER A 48 8.19 24.50 -11.33
N LYS A 49 7.96 23.58 -12.27
CA LYS A 49 7.34 23.83 -13.58
C LYS A 49 5.96 24.47 -13.46
N ASN A 50 5.18 24.07 -12.45
CA ASN A 50 3.86 24.62 -12.16
C ASN A 50 3.89 25.83 -11.21
N ARG A 51 5.08 26.38 -10.92
CA ARG A 51 5.30 27.52 -10.01
C ARG A 51 4.75 27.29 -8.58
N ILE A 52 4.70 26.03 -8.16
CA ILE A 52 4.30 25.64 -6.81
C ILE A 52 5.54 25.73 -5.93
N LYS A 53 5.51 26.64 -4.96
CA LYS A 53 6.60 26.81 -3.99
C LYS A 53 6.61 25.65 -2.99
N PHE A 54 7.79 25.09 -2.75
CA PHE A 54 7.97 23.99 -1.82
C PHE A 54 9.32 24.07 -1.09
N ILE A 55 9.41 23.33 0.00
CA ILE A 55 10.61 23.21 0.84
C ILE A 55 10.81 21.74 1.16
N VAL A 56 12.07 21.33 1.29
CA VAL A 56 12.42 19.97 1.71
C VAL A 56 12.74 20.02 3.21
N ASP A 57 12.04 19.22 4.00
CA ASP A 57 12.28 19.15 5.44
C ASP A 57 13.43 18.18 5.78
N GLU A 58 13.79 18.12 7.07
CA GLU A 58 14.81 17.21 7.62
C GLU A 58 14.51 15.71 7.39
N ASN A 59 13.26 15.34 7.09
CA ASN A 59 12.86 13.97 6.75
C ASN A 59 12.94 13.66 5.24
N SER A 60 13.30 14.65 4.43
CA SER A 60 13.16 14.65 2.97
C SER A 60 11.70 14.57 2.49
N ASP A 61 10.75 15.01 3.32
CA ASP A 61 9.39 15.30 2.88
C ASP A 61 9.37 16.65 2.15
N ILE A 62 8.44 16.82 1.21
CA ILE A 62 8.30 18.07 0.43
C ILE A 62 7.07 18.83 0.91
N VAL A 63 7.27 19.92 1.63
CA VAL A 63 6.21 20.78 2.16
C VAL A 63 5.84 21.83 1.13
N ILE A 64 4.56 21.90 0.75
CA ILE A 64 4.03 22.93 -0.14
C ILE A 64 3.76 24.19 0.69
N ALA A 65 4.39 25.32 0.33
CA ALA A 65 4.34 26.55 1.11
C ALA A 65 3.85 27.72 0.25
N PRO A 66 2.83 28.49 0.68
CA PRO A 66 2.30 29.61 -0.10
C PRO A 66 3.24 30.83 -0.11
N ARG A 67 4.11 30.96 0.90
CA ARG A 67 5.14 32.01 1.01
C ARG A 67 6.41 31.42 1.61
N ASP A 68 7.56 31.90 1.15
CA ASP A 68 8.87 31.50 1.64
C ASP A 68 9.42 32.58 2.58
N THR A 69 8.89 32.63 3.81
CA THR A 69 9.37 33.57 4.84
C THR A 69 9.69 32.82 6.13
N PHE A 70 10.70 33.28 6.88
CA PHE A 70 11.13 32.68 8.15
C PHE A 70 9.95 32.49 9.16
N LEU A 71 9.08 33.48 9.29
CA LEU A 71 7.87 33.41 10.13
C LEU A 71 6.90 32.32 9.67
N SER A 72 6.71 32.16 8.35
CA SER A 72 5.85 31.09 7.81
C SER A 72 6.44 29.70 8.09
N HIS A 73 7.78 29.55 8.03
CA HIS A 73 8.47 28.31 8.36
C HIS A 73 8.33 27.94 9.83
N LEU A 74 8.50 28.91 10.73
CA LEU A 74 8.34 28.70 12.16
C LEU A 74 6.90 28.32 12.51
N ASN A 75 5.92 29.05 11.98
CA ASN A 75 4.50 28.75 12.19
C ASN A 75 4.11 27.37 11.66
N GLN A 76 4.61 26.98 10.48
CA GLN A 76 4.36 25.65 9.93
C GLN A 76 5.01 24.54 10.76
N ARG A 77 6.23 24.76 11.27
CA ARG A 77 6.91 23.83 12.19
C ARG A 77 6.14 23.64 13.48
N ILE A 78 5.68 24.72 14.12
CA ILE A 78 4.87 24.66 15.34
C ILE A 78 3.55 23.93 15.07
N LYS A 79 2.85 24.28 13.98
CA LYS A 79 1.61 23.60 13.58
C LYS A 79 1.82 22.11 13.36
N ASN A 80 2.90 21.73 12.66
CA ASN A 80 3.26 20.34 12.42
C ASN A 80 3.58 19.61 13.74
N PHE A 81 4.31 20.26 14.66
CA PHE A 81 4.64 19.69 15.97
C PHE A 81 3.39 19.44 16.82
N ILE A 82 2.49 20.42 16.91
CA ILE A 82 1.20 20.28 17.62
C ILE A 82 0.37 19.16 17.00
N PHE A 83 0.32 19.08 15.66
CA PHE A 83 -0.36 18.02 14.93
C PHE A 83 0.25 16.65 15.25
N ASP A 84 1.58 16.52 15.23
CA ASP A 84 2.31 15.28 15.54
C ASP A 84 1.98 14.81 16.97
N LEU A 85 2.00 15.71 17.95
CA LEU A 85 1.68 15.40 19.35
C LEU A 85 0.24 14.90 19.51
N ARG A 86 -0.73 15.60 18.90
CA ARG A 86 -2.15 15.19 18.92
C ARG A 86 -2.35 13.84 18.23
N SER A 87 -1.70 13.65 17.09
CA SER A 87 -1.81 12.43 16.28
C SER A 87 -1.23 11.21 17.00
N LYS A 88 -0.10 11.35 17.69
CA LYS A 88 0.53 10.28 18.48
C LYS A 88 -0.32 9.81 19.66
N ARG A 89 -1.22 10.66 20.19
CA ARG A 89 -2.13 10.31 21.28
C ARG A 89 -3.34 9.49 20.82
N LYS A 90 -3.62 9.44 19.51
CA LYS A 90 -4.75 8.65 18.99
C LYS A 90 -4.46 7.16 19.03
N ASN A 91 -5.49 6.38 19.34
CA ASN A 91 -5.46 4.93 19.31
C ASN A 91 -5.82 4.42 17.91
N ILE A 92 -4.88 4.57 16.96
CA ILE A 92 -5.05 4.09 15.59
C ILE A 92 -4.31 2.76 15.44
N TYR A 93 -5.00 1.73 14.96
CA TYR A 93 -4.48 0.39 14.78
C TYR A 93 -4.59 -0.06 13.33
N ILE A 94 -3.54 -0.68 12.81
CA ILE A 94 -3.49 -1.25 11.45
C ILE A 94 -3.31 -2.76 11.52
N LEU A 95 -4.16 -3.50 10.80
CA LEU A 95 -4.15 -4.97 10.78
C LEU A 95 -3.11 -5.53 9.81
N SER A 96 -1.87 -5.08 9.93
CA SER A 96 -0.76 -5.36 9.01
C SER A 96 0.57 -5.31 9.74
N ASN A 97 1.63 -5.90 9.17
CA ASN A 97 3.02 -5.74 9.60
C ASN A 97 3.69 -4.46 9.07
N LYS A 98 3.05 -3.76 8.14
CA LYS A 98 3.61 -2.54 7.54
C LYS A 98 3.51 -1.38 8.51
N HIS A 99 4.63 -0.81 8.94
CA HIS A 99 4.64 0.36 9.80
C HIS A 99 4.19 1.61 9.05
N ILE A 100 3.25 2.35 9.65
CA ILE A 100 2.75 3.64 9.16
C ILE A 100 2.77 4.62 10.34
N LYS A 101 3.24 5.85 10.11
CA LYS A 101 3.35 6.87 11.17
C LYS A 101 1.98 7.05 11.86
N TYR A 102 1.99 7.16 13.19
CA TYR A 102 0.81 7.30 14.08
C TYR A 102 -0.09 6.06 14.24
N ALA A 103 0.18 4.96 13.55
CA ALA A 103 -0.59 3.73 13.70
C ALA A 103 0.22 2.64 14.41
N LYS A 104 -0.46 1.86 15.26
CA LYS A 104 0.06 0.69 15.98
C LYS A 104 -0.29 -0.57 15.18
N ASN A 105 0.67 -1.46 14.98
CA ASN A 105 0.49 -2.69 14.20
C ASN A 105 -0.17 -3.79 15.05
N ILE A 106 -1.20 -4.44 14.52
CA ILE A 106 -1.80 -5.67 15.04
C ILE A 106 -1.89 -6.66 13.88
N PRO A 107 -0.80 -7.38 13.55
CA PRO A 107 -0.86 -8.35 12.48
C PRO A 107 -1.79 -9.50 12.85
N VAL A 108 -2.85 -9.69 12.06
CA VAL A 108 -3.81 -10.80 12.20
C VAL A 108 -3.67 -11.81 11.06
N ILE A 109 -2.73 -11.56 10.15
CA ILE A 109 -2.45 -12.37 8.97
C ILE A 109 -0.96 -12.67 8.91
N LYS A 110 -0.64 -13.96 8.84
CA LYS A 110 0.67 -14.45 8.42
C LYS A 110 0.55 -15.23 7.13
N THR A 111 1.67 -15.41 6.44
CA THR A 111 1.73 -16.24 5.23
C THR A 111 2.82 -17.26 5.36
N LYS A 112 2.58 -18.47 4.88
CA LYS A 112 3.51 -19.60 4.93
C LYS A 112 3.75 -20.11 3.52
N LEU A 113 5.01 -20.43 3.19
CA LEU A 113 5.35 -21.16 1.97
C LEU A 113 4.69 -22.55 1.99
N ILE A 114 4.23 -22.99 0.82
CA ILE A 114 3.69 -24.34 0.63
C ILE A 114 4.50 -25.17 -0.39
N VAL A 115 5.54 -24.56 -0.97
CA VAL A 115 6.52 -25.19 -1.86
C VAL A 115 7.93 -24.82 -1.41
N GLU A 116 8.87 -25.73 -1.58
CA GLU A 116 10.29 -25.54 -1.20
C GLU A 116 11.11 -24.91 -2.34
N GLU A 117 10.85 -25.34 -3.57
CA GLU A 117 11.49 -24.84 -4.78
C GLU A 117 10.46 -24.63 -5.89
N LEU A 118 10.81 -23.78 -6.86
CA LEU A 118 9.99 -23.56 -8.05
C LEU A 118 10.90 -23.41 -9.27
N ASP A 119 10.73 -24.28 -10.25
CA ASP A 119 11.37 -24.14 -11.56
C ASP A 119 10.66 -23.05 -12.38
N LEU A 120 11.45 -22.06 -12.83
CA LEU A 120 10.99 -20.95 -13.65
C LEU A 120 11.59 -20.95 -15.06
N SER A 121 12.38 -21.97 -15.42
CA SER A 121 13.13 -22.04 -16.69
C SER A 121 12.27 -21.84 -17.93
N ASN A 122 11.02 -22.33 -17.89
CA ASN A 122 10.09 -22.28 -19.01
C ASN A 122 9.31 -20.96 -19.12
N TYR A 123 9.39 -20.06 -18.15
CA TYR A 123 8.58 -18.83 -18.14
C TYR A 123 9.40 -17.60 -18.50
N ASN A 124 8.83 -16.77 -19.37
CA ASN A 124 9.42 -15.50 -19.79
C ASN A 124 8.59 -14.28 -19.35
N ALA A 125 7.52 -14.51 -18.58
CA ALA A 125 6.75 -13.47 -17.89
C ALA A 125 6.23 -13.98 -16.54
N LEU A 126 6.32 -13.14 -15.51
CA LEU A 126 5.75 -13.40 -14.19
C LEU A 126 4.67 -12.38 -13.86
N ILE A 127 3.54 -12.84 -13.32
CA ILE A 127 2.42 -11.99 -12.91
C ILE A 127 2.30 -12.07 -11.40
N PHE A 128 2.21 -10.91 -10.75
CA PHE A 128 2.04 -10.79 -9.30
C PHE A 128 0.86 -9.89 -8.96
N THR A 129 -0.03 -10.41 -8.13
CA THR A 129 -1.20 -9.67 -7.60
C THR A 129 -1.01 -9.23 -6.14
N SER A 130 0.11 -9.60 -5.52
CA SER A 130 0.39 -9.34 -4.11
C SER A 130 1.91 -9.22 -3.86
N PRO A 131 2.37 -8.24 -3.05
CA PRO A 131 3.77 -8.17 -2.60
C PRO A 131 4.25 -9.46 -1.91
N ARG A 132 3.33 -10.18 -1.26
CA ARG A 132 3.67 -11.41 -0.52
C ARG A 132 4.13 -12.53 -1.45
N GLY A 133 3.53 -12.64 -2.65
CA GLY A 133 3.95 -13.64 -3.64
C GLY A 133 5.40 -13.41 -4.08
N ILE A 134 5.82 -12.16 -4.20
CA ILE A 134 7.20 -11.80 -4.58
C ILE A 134 8.17 -12.15 -3.45
N LYS A 135 7.83 -11.82 -2.18
CA LYS A 135 8.68 -12.15 -1.02
C LYS A 135 8.89 -13.65 -0.87
N HIS A 136 7.82 -14.43 -0.99
CA HIS A 136 7.88 -15.89 -0.95
C HIS A 136 8.69 -16.45 -2.11
N LEU A 137 8.43 -15.97 -3.33
CA LEU A 137 9.21 -16.40 -4.48
C LEU A 137 10.70 -16.08 -4.32
N ASP A 138 11.02 -14.88 -3.84
CA ASP A 138 12.41 -14.48 -3.62
C ASP A 138 13.11 -15.37 -2.59
N SER A 139 12.40 -15.90 -1.59
CA SER A 139 13.02 -16.80 -0.61
C SER A 139 13.38 -18.18 -1.18
N ILE A 140 12.73 -18.63 -2.27
CA ILE A 140 12.90 -19.99 -2.82
C ILE A 140 13.56 -20.02 -4.20
N ASN A 141 13.55 -18.90 -4.93
CA ASN A 141 14.14 -18.79 -6.25
C ASN A 141 14.70 -17.37 -6.41
N LYS A 142 15.91 -17.20 -6.95
CA LYS A 142 16.49 -15.86 -7.24
C LYS A 142 16.48 -15.52 -8.74
N GLN A 143 16.26 -16.50 -9.60
CA GLN A 143 16.22 -16.34 -11.06
C GLN A 143 15.05 -15.48 -11.52
N TRP A 144 13.94 -15.45 -10.76
CA TRP A 144 12.77 -14.60 -11.07
C TRP A 144 13.13 -13.14 -11.31
N LYS A 145 14.20 -12.62 -10.67
CA LYS A 145 14.64 -11.23 -10.81
C LYS A 145 14.98 -10.86 -12.25
N LYS A 146 15.40 -11.85 -13.05
CA LYS A 146 15.76 -11.69 -14.47
C LYS A 146 14.52 -11.73 -15.39
N ILE A 147 13.40 -12.26 -14.91
CA ILE A 147 12.18 -12.46 -15.69
C ILE A 147 11.31 -11.20 -15.64
N PRO A 148 10.85 -10.66 -16.79
CA PRO A 148 9.89 -9.57 -16.83
C PRO A 148 8.67 -9.82 -15.93
N SER A 149 8.44 -8.90 -14.98
CA SER A 149 7.42 -9.05 -13.94
C SER A 149 6.32 -8.00 -14.06
N TYR A 150 5.07 -8.43 -14.02
CA TYR A 150 3.84 -7.66 -14.18
C TYR A 150 3.16 -7.54 -12.82
N ALA A 151 2.99 -6.32 -12.32
CA ALA A 151 2.40 -6.06 -11.02
C ALA A 151 1.00 -5.47 -11.14
N ILE A 152 0.02 -6.00 -10.41
CA ILE A 152 -1.36 -5.46 -10.38
C ILE A 152 -1.44 -4.03 -9.84
N SER A 153 -0.49 -3.63 -9.00
CA SER A 153 -0.54 -2.36 -8.28
C SER A 153 0.84 -1.76 -8.08
N THR A 154 0.86 -0.47 -7.75
CA THR A 154 2.06 0.26 -7.37
C THR A 154 2.78 -0.37 -6.18
N GLU A 155 2.05 -0.91 -5.20
CA GLU A 155 2.66 -1.56 -4.03
C GLU A 155 3.38 -2.87 -4.41
N THR A 156 2.76 -3.68 -5.27
CA THR A 156 3.38 -4.89 -5.81
C THR A 156 4.60 -4.55 -6.68
N ALA A 157 4.50 -3.50 -7.48
CA ALA A 157 5.60 -3.01 -8.31
C ALA A 157 6.80 -2.52 -7.50
N LYS A 158 6.56 -1.81 -6.39
CA LYS A 158 7.59 -1.42 -5.44
C LYS A 158 8.34 -2.62 -4.89
N GLU A 159 7.62 -3.67 -4.49
CA GLU A 159 8.24 -4.88 -3.94
C GLU A 159 9.16 -5.55 -4.97
N ILE A 160 8.73 -5.63 -6.24
CA ILE A 160 9.60 -6.11 -7.34
C ILE A 160 10.88 -5.31 -7.40
N LYS A 161 10.79 -3.97 -7.43
CA LYS A 161 11.97 -3.10 -7.53
C LYS A 161 12.87 -3.19 -6.30
N ASN A 162 12.29 -3.21 -5.10
CA ASN A 162 13.03 -3.29 -3.84
C ASN A 162 13.85 -4.57 -3.73
N LEU A 163 13.33 -5.69 -4.24
CA LEU A 163 14.04 -6.96 -4.27
C LEU A 163 14.97 -7.13 -5.50
N GLY A 164 15.09 -6.09 -6.35
CA GLY A 164 16.00 -6.09 -7.51
C GLY A 164 15.44 -6.78 -8.75
N GLY A 165 14.12 -6.98 -8.83
CA GLY A 165 13.46 -7.63 -9.96
C GLY A 165 13.21 -6.71 -11.17
N LYS A 166 13.05 -7.33 -12.34
CA LYS A 166 12.74 -6.67 -13.61
C LYS A 166 11.25 -6.37 -13.74
N LEU A 167 10.82 -5.23 -13.20
CA LEU A 167 9.47 -4.70 -13.42
C LEU A 167 9.25 -4.35 -14.90
N ALA A 168 8.23 -4.96 -15.52
CA ALA A 168 7.83 -4.75 -16.91
C ALA A 168 6.55 -3.93 -17.03
N PHE A 169 5.61 -4.08 -16.09
CA PHE A 169 4.31 -3.41 -16.14
C PHE A 169 3.76 -3.13 -14.74
N ILE A 170 3.03 -2.03 -14.60
CA ILE A 170 2.27 -1.68 -13.39
C ILE A 170 0.81 -1.46 -13.80
N GLY A 171 -0.09 -2.22 -13.20
CA GLY A 171 -1.52 -2.09 -13.41
C GLY A 171 -2.05 -0.74 -12.93
N LYS A 172 -2.97 -0.16 -13.70
CA LYS A 172 -3.70 1.05 -13.31
C LYS A 172 -5.00 0.67 -12.61
N GLU A 173 -5.65 -0.36 -13.14
CA GLU A 173 -6.82 -0.98 -12.52
C GLU A 173 -6.45 -1.82 -11.29
N LYS A 174 -7.23 -1.64 -10.22
CA LYS A 174 -6.99 -2.31 -8.92
C LYS A 174 -7.79 -3.60 -8.76
N ASN A 175 -8.59 -3.95 -9.76
CA ASN A 175 -9.36 -5.18 -9.80
C ASN A 175 -8.78 -6.15 -10.83
N SER A 176 -8.99 -7.44 -10.59
CA SER A 176 -8.44 -8.55 -11.35
C SER A 176 -8.77 -8.51 -12.84
N TYR A 177 -10.01 -8.17 -13.17
CA TYR A 177 -10.49 -8.14 -14.55
C TYR A 177 -9.84 -7.00 -15.34
N GLY A 178 -9.88 -5.79 -14.80
CA GLY A 178 -9.25 -4.62 -15.41
C GLY A 178 -7.75 -4.84 -15.63
N PHE A 179 -7.06 -5.37 -14.61
CA PHE A 179 -5.64 -5.70 -14.74
C PHE A 179 -5.36 -6.77 -15.80
N ALA A 180 -6.19 -7.81 -15.89
CA ALA A 180 -6.04 -8.83 -16.93
C ALA A 180 -6.17 -8.23 -18.34
N MET A 181 -7.13 -7.33 -18.53
CA MET A 181 -7.33 -6.64 -19.81
C MET A 181 -6.15 -5.73 -20.19
N GLU A 182 -5.54 -5.06 -19.21
CA GLU A 182 -4.37 -4.22 -19.42
C GLU A 182 -3.15 -4.99 -19.94
N ILE A 183 -2.92 -6.20 -19.41
CA ILE A 183 -1.73 -6.99 -19.74
C ILE A 183 -1.97 -8.03 -20.84
N LYS A 184 -3.20 -8.21 -21.30
CA LYS A 184 -3.57 -9.24 -22.29
C LYS A 184 -2.70 -9.20 -23.54
N ASN A 185 -2.54 -8.01 -24.13
CA ASN A 185 -1.74 -7.85 -25.34
C ASN A 185 -0.23 -7.99 -25.08
N GLU A 186 0.22 -7.54 -23.91
CA GLU A 186 1.62 -7.62 -23.48
C GLU A 186 2.11 -9.06 -23.25
N LEU A 187 1.19 -10.01 -23.07
CA LEU A 187 1.47 -11.42 -22.80
C LEU A 187 1.29 -12.32 -24.03
N ILE A 188 0.90 -11.77 -25.18
CA ILE A 188 0.80 -12.56 -26.42
C ILE A 188 2.16 -13.18 -26.76
N GLY A 189 2.18 -14.49 -27.02
CA GLY A 189 3.41 -15.25 -27.32
C GLY A 189 4.33 -15.48 -26.12
N LYS A 190 3.92 -15.11 -24.89
CA LYS A 190 4.70 -15.34 -23.67
C LYS A 190 4.19 -16.57 -22.94
N ASN A 191 5.11 -17.33 -22.37
CA ASN A 191 4.78 -18.35 -21.38
C ASN A 191 4.75 -17.67 -20.00
N ALA A 192 3.55 -17.26 -19.58
CA ALA A 192 3.35 -16.47 -18.37
C ALA A 192 3.00 -17.36 -17.17
N ALA A 193 3.67 -17.14 -16.04
CA ALA A 193 3.29 -17.74 -14.75
C ALA A 193 2.64 -16.68 -13.85
N TYR A 194 1.46 -16.98 -13.33
CA TYR A 194 0.81 -16.20 -12.28
C TYR A 194 1.14 -16.81 -10.91
N ILE A 195 2.00 -16.11 -10.15
CA ILE A 195 2.47 -16.55 -8.84
C ILE A 195 1.56 -16.00 -7.74
N GLY A 196 0.96 -16.87 -6.94
CA GLY A 196 -0.09 -16.48 -5.99
C GLY A 196 -0.23 -17.34 -4.73
N ALA A 197 -1.34 -17.11 -4.02
CA ALA A 197 -1.70 -17.82 -2.81
C ALA A 197 -2.47 -19.12 -3.11
N LYS A 198 -2.47 -20.11 -2.24
CA LYS A 198 -3.28 -21.33 -2.40
C LYS A 198 -4.77 -21.02 -2.62
N GLU A 199 -5.32 -20.12 -1.82
CA GLU A 199 -6.67 -19.60 -2.02
C GLU A 199 -6.65 -18.49 -3.07
N VAL A 200 -7.22 -18.79 -4.23
CA VAL A 200 -7.28 -17.86 -5.36
C VAL A 200 -8.41 -16.86 -5.12
N LEU A 201 -8.04 -15.62 -4.81
CA LEU A 201 -9.00 -14.51 -4.77
C LEU A 201 -9.31 -13.97 -6.18
N CYS A 202 -8.55 -14.38 -7.20
CA CYS A 202 -8.46 -13.73 -8.50
C CYS A 202 -8.12 -14.76 -9.60
N ASN A 203 -9.07 -15.10 -10.46
CA ASN A 203 -8.88 -16.07 -11.56
C ASN A 203 -8.43 -15.36 -12.85
N LEU A 204 -7.16 -14.94 -12.93
CA LEU A 204 -6.62 -14.30 -14.14
C LEU A 204 -6.62 -15.23 -15.35
N GLU A 205 -6.47 -16.54 -15.13
CA GLU A 205 -6.45 -17.58 -16.18
C GLU A 205 -7.74 -17.58 -17.03
N ASN A 206 -8.85 -17.06 -16.50
CA ASN A 206 -10.11 -16.95 -17.25
C ASN A 206 -10.06 -15.86 -18.33
N PHE A 207 -9.08 -14.96 -18.28
CA PHE A 207 -9.03 -13.76 -19.14
C PHE A 207 -7.76 -13.69 -20.00
N ILE A 208 -6.68 -14.33 -19.56
CA ILE A 208 -5.37 -14.31 -20.21
C ILE A 208 -4.72 -15.70 -20.17
N ASN A 209 -3.89 -16.01 -21.17
CA ASN A 209 -3.12 -17.25 -21.21
C ASN A 209 -1.94 -17.17 -20.24
N CYS A 210 -2.12 -17.70 -19.03
CA CYS A 210 -1.08 -17.85 -18.03
C CYS A 210 -1.31 -19.13 -17.22
N LYS A 211 -0.26 -19.68 -16.63
CA LYS A 211 -0.35 -20.80 -15.68
C LYS A 211 -0.33 -20.29 -14.24
N TYR A 212 -1.33 -20.64 -13.45
CA TYR A 212 -1.37 -20.33 -12.04
C TYR A 212 -0.47 -21.26 -11.22
N ILE A 213 0.32 -20.67 -10.33
CA ILE A 213 1.25 -21.38 -9.47
C ILE A 213 1.07 -20.86 -8.03
N PRO A 214 0.34 -21.60 -7.18
CA PRO A 214 0.22 -21.27 -5.77
C PRO A 214 1.52 -21.65 -5.02
N ILE A 215 2.16 -20.68 -4.37
CA ILE A 215 3.43 -20.92 -3.66
C ILE A 215 3.37 -20.61 -2.16
N TYR A 216 2.30 -19.97 -1.71
CA TYR A 216 2.10 -19.67 -0.29
C TYR A 216 0.63 -19.79 0.10
N GLU A 217 0.35 -19.90 1.39
CA GLU A 217 -1.01 -19.81 1.93
C GLU A 217 -1.11 -18.69 2.95
N THR A 218 -2.33 -18.16 3.13
CA THR A 218 -2.64 -17.14 4.12
C THR A 218 -3.23 -17.80 5.35
N LEU A 219 -2.61 -17.59 6.49
CA LEU A 219 -3.04 -18.16 7.77
C LEU A 219 -3.50 -17.04 8.70
N SER A 220 -4.50 -17.36 9.52
CA SER A 220 -4.82 -16.52 10.68
C SER A 220 -3.60 -16.50 11.59
N GLU A 221 -3.17 -15.32 11.98
CA GLU A 221 -2.27 -15.18 13.11
C GLU A 221 -3.12 -15.24 14.38
N SER A 222 -2.84 -16.23 15.24
CA SER A 222 -3.43 -16.26 16.57
C SER A 222 -2.73 -15.17 17.37
N LEU A 223 -3.53 -14.21 17.84
CA LEU A 223 -3.04 -13.18 18.73
C LEU A 223 -2.75 -13.86 20.08
N LYS A 224 -1.51 -13.79 20.55
CA LYS A 224 -1.15 -14.35 21.86
C LYS A 224 -1.78 -13.49 22.96
N GLY A 225 -2.74 -14.05 23.69
CA GLY A 225 -3.49 -13.38 24.75
C GLY A 225 -4.71 -12.60 24.25
N GLU A 226 -5.58 -12.19 25.18
CA GLU A 226 -6.71 -11.31 24.86
C GLU A 226 -6.21 -9.92 24.48
N ILE A 227 -6.32 -9.54 23.21
CA ILE A 227 -6.03 -8.18 22.78
C ILE A 227 -7.23 -7.29 23.13
N ASN A 228 -7.13 -6.63 24.28
CA ASN A 228 -8.10 -5.64 24.69
C ASN A 228 -7.70 -4.25 24.18
N LEU A 229 -8.40 -3.75 23.16
CA LEU A 229 -8.16 -2.40 22.63
C LEU A 229 -8.85 -1.34 23.49
N PRO A 230 -8.21 -0.17 23.75
CA PRO A 230 -8.83 0.93 24.48
C PRO A 230 -10.11 1.42 23.81
N ASP A 231 -11.03 2.00 24.58
CA ASP A 231 -12.19 2.66 23.99
C ASP A 231 -11.79 3.78 23.01
N ASN A 232 -12.68 4.05 22.06
CA ASN A 232 -12.47 5.03 20.99
C ASN A 232 -11.31 4.69 20.05
N SER A 233 -10.88 3.43 20.01
CA SER A 233 -9.90 2.94 19.05
C SER A 233 -10.42 3.03 17.61
N ILE A 234 -9.52 3.40 16.69
CA ILE A 234 -9.79 3.42 15.26
C ILE A 234 -9.00 2.26 14.62
N ILE A 235 -9.70 1.32 14.00
CA ILE A 235 -9.10 0.12 13.42
C ILE A 235 -9.16 0.19 11.90
N ILE A 236 -8.02 0.00 11.25
CA ILE A 236 -7.85 0.05 9.79
C ILE A 236 -7.80 -1.37 9.22
N PHE A 237 -8.72 -1.64 8.30
CA PHE A 237 -8.90 -2.92 7.61
C PHE A 237 -8.48 -2.79 6.15
N SER A 238 -7.53 -3.65 5.75
CA SER A 238 -6.90 -3.59 4.43
C SER A 238 -7.37 -4.68 3.46
N SER A 239 -8.12 -5.66 3.94
CA SER A 239 -8.71 -6.71 3.11
C SER A 239 -9.88 -7.42 3.80
N PRO A 240 -10.73 -8.14 3.06
CA PRO A 240 -11.75 -9.01 3.64
C PRO A 240 -11.19 -9.99 4.70
N SER A 241 -9.99 -10.54 4.46
CA SER A 241 -9.33 -11.45 5.39
C SER A 241 -8.99 -10.76 6.72
N THR A 242 -8.59 -9.48 6.70
CA THR A 242 -8.32 -8.73 7.96
C THR A 242 -9.58 -8.56 8.80
N ILE A 243 -10.75 -8.41 8.18
CA ILE A 243 -12.04 -8.36 8.87
C ILE A 243 -12.30 -9.72 9.51
N LYS A 244 -12.31 -10.79 8.71
CA LYS A 244 -12.55 -12.17 9.19
C LYS A 244 -11.67 -12.52 10.39
N TYR A 245 -10.37 -12.27 10.31
CA TYR A 245 -9.44 -12.64 11.38
C TYR A 245 -9.47 -11.68 12.56
N PHE A 246 -9.80 -10.40 12.38
CA PHE A 246 -10.06 -9.51 13.51
C PHE A 246 -11.21 -10.03 14.36
N PHE A 247 -12.38 -10.30 13.76
CA PHE A 247 -13.57 -10.77 14.49
C PHE A 247 -13.41 -12.18 15.08
N LYS A 248 -12.42 -12.96 14.62
CA LYS A 248 -12.06 -14.24 15.24
C LYS A 248 -11.29 -14.06 16.56
N ASN A 249 -10.57 -12.95 16.72
CA ASN A 249 -9.62 -12.75 17.83
C ASN A 249 -10.00 -11.60 18.77
N ILE A 250 -10.80 -10.62 18.30
CA ILE A 250 -11.09 -9.38 19.02
C ILE A 250 -12.58 -9.11 18.99
N GLN A 251 -13.16 -8.90 20.17
CA GLN A 251 -14.55 -8.48 20.30
C GLN A 251 -14.70 -7.00 19.92
N TRP A 252 -15.70 -6.70 19.10
CA TRP A 252 -16.01 -5.33 18.71
C TRP A 252 -16.65 -4.56 19.87
N LYS A 253 -16.15 -3.35 20.16
CA LYS A 253 -16.77 -2.40 21.09
C LYS A 253 -17.51 -1.32 20.32
N ASN A 254 -18.65 -0.87 20.84
CA ASN A 254 -19.44 0.21 20.23
C ASN A 254 -18.67 1.53 20.13
N SER A 255 -17.66 1.73 20.98
CA SER A 255 -16.77 2.89 20.95
C SER A 255 -15.78 2.86 19.77
N PHE A 256 -15.59 1.72 19.10
CA PHE A 256 -14.64 1.59 18.01
C PHE A 256 -15.13 2.25 16.72
N LYS A 257 -14.18 2.73 15.92
CA LYS A 257 -14.41 3.18 14.55
C LYS A 257 -13.63 2.30 13.58
N ALA A 258 -14.26 1.88 12.49
CA ALA A 258 -13.60 1.12 11.43
C ALA A 258 -13.26 2.04 10.25
N ILE A 259 -12.03 1.94 9.75
CA ILE A 259 -11.64 2.47 8.44
C ILE A 259 -11.42 1.30 7.49
N SER A 260 -12.10 1.30 6.35
CA SER A 260 -11.86 0.35 5.26
C SER A 260 -10.98 0.98 4.20
N ILE A 261 -9.98 0.23 3.71
CA ILE A 261 -9.10 0.68 2.61
C ILE A 261 -9.84 0.92 1.29
N GLY A 262 -11.02 0.32 1.12
CA GLY A 262 -11.79 0.43 -0.10
C GLY A 262 -13.20 -0.14 0.03
N SER A 263 -14.01 0.12 -0.99
CA SER A 263 -15.42 -0.30 -1.04
C SER A 263 -15.58 -1.81 -1.06
N THR A 264 -14.72 -2.55 -1.79
CA THR A 264 -14.74 -4.02 -1.82
C THR A 264 -14.58 -4.59 -0.42
N THR A 265 -13.57 -4.15 0.35
CA THR A 265 -13.35 -4.58 1.74
C THR A 265 -14.51 -4.17 2.64
N ALA A 266 -15.08 -2.97 2.44
CA ALA A 266 -16.18 -2.47 3.26
C ALA A 266 -17.44 -3.37 3.20
N LYS A 267 -17.69 -4.00 2.05
CA LYS A 267 -18.84 -4.93 1.86
C LYS A 267 -18.77 -6.19 2.74
N TYR A 268 -17.60 -6.53 3.28
CA TYR A 268 -17.42 -7.72 4.13
C TYR A 268 -17.65 -7.45 5.62
N PHE A 269 -17.96 -6.21 6.01
CA PHE A 269 -18.29 -5.91 7.40
C PHE A 269 -19.66 -6.50 7.79
N PRO A 270 -19.82 -6.93 9.05
CA PRO A 270 -21.14 -7.24 9.60
C PRO A 270 -22.09 -6.06 9.43
N GLN A 271 -23.38 -6.32 9.15
CA GLN A 271 -24.39 -5.27 8.87
C GLN A 271 -24.45 -4.15 9.93
N LYS A 272 -24.17 -4.47 11.20
CA LYS A 272 -24.21 -3.53 12.32
C LYS A 272 -23.02 -2.57 12.36
N ILE A 273 -21.96 -2.82 11.58
CA ILE A 273 -20.74 -2.02 11.60
C ILE A 273 -20.58 -1.35 10.24
N LYS A 274 -20.69 -0.02 10.23
CA LYS A 274 -20.51 0.80 9.03
C LYS A 274 -19.10 1.39 9.01
N PRO A 275 -18.16 0.84 8.21
CA PRO A 275 -16.82 1.40 8.12
C PRO A 275 -16.81 2.71 7.33
N ILE A 276 -15.88 3.59 7.67
CA ILE A 276 -15.55 4.77 6.86
C ILE A 276 -14.55 4.33 5.80
N VAL A 277 -14.83 4.63 4.52
CA VAL A 277 -13.93 4.28 3.42
C VAL A 277 -12.86 5.36 3.27
N ALA A 278 -11.60 4.95 3.13
CA ALA A 278 -10.48 5.85 2.86
C ALA A 278 -10.59 6.46 1.45
N ASP A 279 -9.98 7.63 1.27
CA ASP A 279 -10.07 8.35 -0.01
C ASP A 279 -9.22 7.66 -1.10
N ASN A 280 -8.14 6.99 -0.70
CA ASN A 280 -7.31 6.16 -1.57
C ASN A 280 -7.10 4.77 -0.96
N THR A 281 -6.81 3.79 -1.82
CA THR A 281 -6.56 2.40 -1.41
C THR A 281 -5.13 2.18 -0.92
N THR A 282 -4.66 3.00 0.02
CA THR A 282 -3.33 2.86 0.67
C THR A 282 -3.50 2.87 2.19
N LEU A 283 -2.63 2.16 2.92
CA LEU A 283 -2.66 2.20 4.40
C LEU A 283 -2.41 3.61 4.94
N GLN A 284 -1.57 4.40 4.26
CA GLN A 284 -1.30 5.78 4.62
C GLN A 284 -2.56 6.64 4.49
N SER A 285 -3.32 6.52 3.39
CA SER A 285 -4.60 7.20 3.24
C SER A 285 -5.61 6.79 4.32
N CYS A 286 -5.65 5.51 4.71
CA CYS A 286 -6.46 5.08 5.85
C CYS A 286 -6.06 5.76 7.16
N VAL A 287 -4.77 5.90 7.43
CA VAL A 287 -4.28 6.60 8.63
C VAL A 287 -4.61 8.09 8.57
N LEU A 288 -4.42 8.74 7.43
CA LEU A 288 -4.82 10.15 7.26
C LEU A 288 -6.32 10.34 7.50
N LYS A 289 -7.15 9.41 7.02
CA LYS A 289 -8.60 9.39 7.31
C LYS A 289 -8.89 9.22 8.80
N ALA A 290 -8.17 8.33 9.49
CA ALA A 290 -8.31 8.15 10.94
C ALA A 290 -7.90 9.40 11.72
N LEU A 291 -6.87 10.12 11.28
CA LEU A 291 -6.41 11.35 11.91
C LEU A 291 -7.41 12.51 11.75
N SER A 292 -8.27 12.47 10.73
CA SER A 292 -9.28 13.50 10.50
C SER A 292 -10.56 13.35 11.35
N LEU A 293 -10.71 12.23 12.08
CA LEU A 293 -11.87 11.93 12.95
C LEU A 293 -11.73 12.49 14.36
#